data_AF-A0A0J8VKR1-F1
#
_entry.id   AF-A0A0J8VKR1-F1
#
_cell.length_a   1.000
_cell.length_b   1.000
_cell.length_c   1.000
_cell.angle_alpha   90.00
_cell.angle_beta   90.00
_cell.angle_gamma   90.00
#
_symmetry.space_group_name_H-M   'P 1'
#
loop_
_entity.id
_entity.type
_entity.pdbx_description
1 polymer ?
#
loop_
_entity_poly.entity_id
_entity_poly.type
_entity_poly.pdbx_seq_one_letter_code
_entity_poly.pdbx_strand_id
1 'polypeptide(L)'
;MSDWPIVFREVHLLGGGYAINSPEEKDKVFIFPNTLTNQTAVLTLKNFNQLYSSLNSLGHKVIGVNFLYHEMHFDGSSLPEYRFYHDYKNETWAHTEARQKWGEISNSAYRMQKGHLWDLSKRIQYVIDTINNSFYDLSIIYRKQLNAKVIKNDLKIGQKFEDAFSSLIYDKFQIFLFNACILRDYIAEYVFHYIVPNDIKTDKHMNTTSRIYKKYYEKRTVTSEFDKYFKDICSPTGWLHKLGVYRDLVMHACPLSMPNKKAWVRLDSINLIGSQQAPRIIAPIPRNPELIKLERNNYEFFQDFTKQVDQFFDRSNDEDKSIDLLEYSLEVMQNFSKLLWETIYLSPVQGEIVAFGPHNIIGDIKITRK
;
A
#
# COMPACT_ATOMS: atom_id res chain seq x y z
N MET A 1 11.18 23.39 -28.38
CA MET A 1 11.07 21.94 -28.17
C MET A 1 10.62 21.74 -26.73
N SER A 2 9.51 21.05 -26.48
CA SER A 2 9.08 20.81 -25.10
C SER A 2 10.07 19.84 -24.44
N ASP A 3 10.78 20.28 -23.41
CA ASP A 3 11.74 19.46 -22.66
C ASP A 3 10.98 18.41 -21.83
N TRP A 4 10.75 17.26 -22.44
CA TRP A 4 10.32 16.06 -21.72
C TRP A 4 11.53 15.50 -20.97
N PRO A 5 11.44 15.31 -19.64
CA PRO A 5 12.49 14.66 -18.87
C PRO A 5 12.88 13.31 -19.48
N ILE A 6 14.19 13.01 -19.46
CA ILE A 6 14.69 11.70 -19.87
C ILE A 6 14.46 10.75 -18.69
N VAL A 7 13.37 10.00 -18.74
CA VAL A 7 13.00 9.01 -17.74
C VAL A 7 12.13 7.93 -18.37
N PHE A 8 12.42 6.68 -18.02
CA PHE A 8 11.51 5.57 -18.32
C PHE A 8 10.55 5.40 -17.13
N ARG A 9 9.24 5.37 -17.41
CA ARG A 9 8.18 5.24 -16.41
C ARG A 9 7.44 3.94 -16.62
N GLU A 10 7.50 3.04 -15.64
CA GLU A 10 6.65 1.85 -15.60
C GLU A 10 5.54 2.08 -14.57
N VAL A 11 4.32 2.23 -15.07
CA VAL A 11 3.13 2.50 -14.28
C VAL A 11 2.44 1.18 -13.93
N HIS A 12 2.20 0.96 -12.64
CA HIS A 12 1.46 -0.18 -12.12
C HIS A 12 -0.03 0.16 -12.10
N LEU A 13 -0.85 -0.74 -12.62
CA LEU A 13 -2.30 -0.58 -12.70
C LEU A 13 -2.99 -1.63 -11.81
N LEU A 14 -4.12 -1.23 -11.20
CA LEU A 14 -4.92 -2.14 -10.38
C LEU A 14 -5.35 -3.38 -11.18
N GLY A 15 -5.22 -4.56 -10.57
CA GLY A 15 -5.59 -5.84 -11.18
C GLY A 15 -4.49 -6.49 -12.05
N GLY A 16 -3.26 -5.99 -11.99
CA GLY A 16 -2.07 -6.61 -12.58
C GLY A 16 -1.64 -6.05 -13.95
N GLY A 17 -2.41 -5.13 -14.52
CA GLY A 17 -1.98 -4.40 -15.72
C GLY A 17 -0.79 -3.49 -15.43
N TYR A 18 -0.07 -3.10 -16.47
CA TYR A 18 1.00 -2.11 -16.37
C TYR A 18 1.07 -1.26 -17.64
N ALA A 19 1.63 -0.06 -17.55
CA ALA A 19 1.86 0.79 -18.71
C ALA A 19 3.31 1.27 -18.75
N ILE A 20 3.86 1.41 -19.95
CA ILE A 20 5.24 1.84 -20.18
C ILE A 20 5.22 3.16 -20.94
N ASN A 21 5.98 4.13 -20.44
CA ASN A 21 6.37 5.32 -21.17
C ASN A 21 7.90 5.39 -21.25
N SER A 22 8.42 5.20 -22.47
CA SER A 22 9.86 5.17 -22.75
C SER A 22 10.37 6.57 -23.13
N PRO A 23 11.62 6.93 -22.80
CA PRO A 23 12.25 8.15 -23.28
C PRO A 23 12.48 8.18 -24.81
N GLU A 24 12.39 7.02 -25.49
CA GLU A 24 12.51 6.90 -26.96
C GLU A 24 11.23 7.33 -27.68
N GLU A 25 10.07 6.94 -27.13
CA GLU A 25 8.74 7.31 -27.62
C GLU A 25 8.01 8.13 -26.56
N LYS A 26 8.54 9.34 -26.31
CA LYS A 26 8.19 10.18 -25.16
C LYS A 26 6.69 10.43 -25.05
N ASP A 27 6.01 10.69 -26.15
CA ASP A 27 4.58 10.99 -26.20
C ASP A 27 3.68 9.74 -26.19
N LYS A 28 4.22 8.53 -26.26
CA LYS A 28 3.44 7.28 -26.28
C LYS A 28 3.49 6.54 -24.96
N VAL A 29 2.36 5.91 -24.63
CA VAL A 29 2.19 5.06 -23.46
C VAL A 29 1.61 3.74 -23.93
N PHE A 30 2.36 2.66 -23.77
CA PHE A 30 1.94 1.31 -24.12
C PHE A 30 1.34 0.63 -22.90
N ILE A 31 0.13 0.11 -23.03
CA ILE A 31 -0.59 -0.56 -21.95
C ILE A 31 -0.53 -2.06 -22.18
N PHE A 32 -0.21 -2.79 -21.11
CA PHE A 32 -0.02 -4.22 -21.11
C PHE A 32 -0.81 -4.89 -19.98
N PRO A 33 -1.20 -6.17 -20.16
CA PRO A 33 -1.12 -6.94 -21.41
C PRO A 33 -2.08 -6.40 -22.50
N ASN A 34 -2.07 -7.01 -23.69
CA ASN A 34 -3.01 -6.69 -24.76
C ASN A 34 -4.48 -6.81 -24.28
N THR A 35 -5.38 -6.12 -24.99
CA THR A 35 -6.83 -6.24 -24.79
C THR A 35 -7.30 -7.69 -25.02
N LEU A 36 -8.54 -7.99 -24.61
CA LEU A 36 -9.15 -9.31 -24.83
C LEU A 36 -9.27 -9.68 -26.32
N THR A 37 -9.25 -8.69 -27.22
CA THR A 37 -9.21 -8.90 -28.68
C THR A 37 -7.77 -8.97 -29.22
N ASN A 38 -6.79 -9.14 -28.35
CA ASN A 38 -5.35 -9.19 -28.65
C ASN A 38 -4.81 -7.94 -29.36
N GLN A 39 -5.36 -6.75 -29.03
CA GLN A 39 -4.85 -5.47 -29.53
C GLN A 39 -4.02 -4.79 -28.45
N THR A 40 -2.93 -4.13 -28.85
CA THR A 40 -2.14 -3.31 -27.93
C THR A 40 -2.80 -1.95 -27.77
N ALA A 41 -3.13 -1.57 -26.55
CA ALA A 41 -3.64 -0.24 -26.26
C ALA A 41 -2.49 0.76 -26.13
N VAL A 42 -2.54 1.82 -26.93
CA VAL A 42 -1.53 2.89 -26.94
C VAL A 42 -2.22 4.23 -26.71
N LEU A 43 -1.70 5.01 -25.76
CA LEU A 43 -2.15 6.35 -25.48
C LEU A 43 -1.11 7.39 -25.90
N THR A 44 -1.56 8.45 -26.56
CA THR A 44 -0.72 9.60 -26.92
C THR A 44 -0.93 10.75 -25.94
N LEU A 45 0.16 11.20 -25.33
CA LEU A 45 0.21 12.27 -24.33
C LEU A 45 0.49 13.62 -24.99
N LYS A 46 -0.20 14.69 -24.54
CA LYS A 46 0.11 16.05 -25.02
C LYS A 46 1.29 16.67 -24.26
N ASN A 47 1.54 16.22 -23.02
CA ASN A 47 2.66 16.65 -22.20
C ASN A 47 3.01 15.59 -21.13
N PHE A 48 4.18 15.77 -20.50
CA PHE A 48 4.74 14.83 -19.53
C PHE A 48 3.84 14.56 -18.33
N ASN A 49 3.12 15.58 -17.83
CA ASN A 49 2.32 15.52 -16.60
C ASN A 49 0.96 14.82 -16.81
N GLN A 50 0.53 14.62 -18.04
CA GLN A 50 -0.78 14.03 -18.35
C GLN A 50 -0.84 12.50 -18.19
N LEU A 51 0.28 11.81 -17.94
CA LEU A 51 0.33 10.35 -17.92
C LEU A 51 -0.76 9.72 -17.04
N TYR A 52 -0.83 10.14 -15.77
CA TYR A 52 -1.70 9.49 -14.79
C TYR A 52 -3.17 9.84 -15.00
N SER A 53 -3.49 11.10 -15.29
CA SER A 53 -4.87 11.51 -15.58
C SER A 53 -5.39 10.88 -16.87
N SER A 54 -4.53 10.71 -17.87
CA SER A 54 -4.88 10.05 -19.13
C SER A 54 -5.18 8.56 -18.93
N LEU A 55 -4.34 7.85 -18.17
CA LEU A 55 -4.60 6.45 -17.82
C LEU A 55 -5.88 6.29 -17.00
N ASN A 56 -6.12 7.18 -16.04
CA ASN A 56 -7.36 7.18 -15.26
C ASN A 56 -8.60 7.43 -16.13
N SER A 57 -8.50 8.34 -17.11
CA SER A 57 -9.59 8.62 -18.05
C SER A 57 -9.92 7.45 -18.99
N LEU A 58 -8.97 6.53 -19.21
CA LEU A 58 -9.18 5.29 -19.95
C LEU A 58 -9.85 4.18 -19.13
N GLY A 59 -10.11 4.40 -17.83
CA GLY A 59 -10.71 3.42 -16.93
C GLY A 59 -9.71 2.61 -16.11
N HIS A 60 -8.40 2.82 -16.30
CA HIS A 60 -7.40 2.21 -15.44
C HIS A 60 -7.29 2.95 -14.10
N LYS A 61 -6.84 2.28 -13.05
CA LYS A 61 -6.49 2.92 -11.79
C LYS A 61 -4.99 2.78 -11.58
N VAL A 62 -4.27 3.91 -11.61
CA VAL A 62 -2.84 3.95 -11.30
C VAL A 62 -2.64 3.69 -9.81
N ILE A 63 -1.71 2.80 -9.46
CA ILE A 63 -1.42 2.43 -8.06
C ILE A 63 0.04 2.70 -7.65
N GLY A 64 0.94 2.86 -8.61
CA GLY A 64 2.34 3.18 -8.35
C GLY A 64 3.15 3.28 -9.63
N VAL A 65 4.38 3.79 -9.52
CA VAL A 65 5.24 4.05 -10.68
C VAL A 65 6.68 3.73 -10.31
N ASN A 66 7.37 2.96 -11.15
CA ASN A 66 8.83 2.89 -11.15
C ASN A 66 9.40 3.96 -12.08
N PHE A 67 10.32 4.76 -11.56
CA PHE A 67 11.12 5.70 -12.34
C PHE A 67 12.52 5.15 -12.56
N LEU A 68 12.91 5.03 -13.82
CA LEU A 68 14.24 4.58 -14.22
C LEU A 68 14.94 5.73 -14.93
N TYR A 69 15.86 6.39 -14.21
CA TYR A 69 16.62 7.54 -14.70
C TYR A 69 17.99 7.20 -15.31
N HIS A 70 18.57 6.06 -14.94
CA HIS A 70 19.94 5.69 -15.29
C HIS A 70 20.01 4.26 -15.83
N GLU A 71 20.99 3.96 -16.68
CA GLU A 71 21.25 2.61 -17.23
C GLU A 71 21.43 1.55 -16.14
N MET A 72 21.96 1.96 -14.98
CA MET A 72 22.14 1.10 -13.80
C MET A 72 20.83 0.53 -13.24
N HIS A 73 19.69 1.14 -13.56
CA HIS A 73 18.38 0.58 -13.19
C HIS A 73 17.97 -0.58 -14.11
N PHE A 74 18.52 -0.66 -15.31
CA PHE A 74 18.22 -1.71 -16.29
C PHE A 74 19.16 -2.90 -16.15
N ASP A 75 20.44 -2.67 -15.84
CA ASP A 75 21.41 -3.75 -15.62
C ASP A 75 21.32 -4.39 -14.22
N GLY A 76 20.54 -3.77 -13.31
CA GLY A 76 20.31 -4.25 -11.95
C GLY A 76 21.35 -3.80 -10.92
N SER A 77 22.30 -2.94 -11.30
CA SER A 77 23.31 -2.37 -10.40
C SER A 77 22.71 -1.36 -9.41
N SER A 78 21.53 -0.82 -9.71
CA SER A 78 20.74 0.03 -8.83
C SER A 78 19.26 -0.33 -8.92
N LEU A 79 18.52 -0.13 -7.83
CA LEU A 79 17.08 -0.33 -7.81
C LEU A 79 16.36 0.85 -8.49
N PRO A 80 15.32 0.59 -9.30
CA PRO A 80 14.40 1.62 -9.75
C PRO A 80 13.77 2.38 -8.57
N GLU A 81 13.41 3.64 -8.79
CA GLU A 81 12.70 4.42 -7.78
C GLU A 81 11.20 4.16 -7.87
N TYR A 82 10.68 3.29 -6.99
CA TYR A 82 9.24 3.08 -6.85
C TYR A 82 8.60 4.19 -6.03
N ARG A 83 7.50 4.76 -6.54
CA ARG A 83 6.64 5.69 -5.80
C ARG A 83 5.18 5.23 -5.86
N PHE A 84 4.56 5.12 -4.69
CA PHE A 84 3.14 4.87 -4.57
C PHE A 84 2.34 6.09 -5.07
N TYR A 85 1.35 5.85 -5.93
CA TYR A 85 0.54 6.92 -6.51
C TYR A 85 -0.72 7.16 -5.69
N HIS A 86 -0.75 8.31 -5.00
CA HIS A 86 -1.95 8.81 -4.37
C HIS A 86 -1.82 10.30 -4.11
N ASP A 87 -2.74 11.07 -4.66
CA ASP A 87 -2.84 12.50 -4.40
C ASP A 87 -3.55 12.74 -3.06
N TYR A 88 -2.80 13.24 -2.07
CA TYR A 88 -3.33 13.74 -0.81
C TYR A 88 -2.78 15.14 -0.55
N LYS A 89 -3.64 16.13 -0.28
CA LYS A 89 -3.26 17.54 -0.08
C LYS A 89 -2.44 18.13 -1.25
N ASN A 90 -2.73 17.73 -2.49
CA ASN A 90 -2.01 18.10 -3.72
C ASN A 90 -0.59 17.51 -3.81
N GLU A 91 -0.26 16.52 -2.99
CA GLU A 91 1.01 15.77 -3.05
C GLU A 91 0.77 14.43 -3.73
N THR A 92 1.14 14.32 -5.01
CA THR A 92 0.96 13.10 -5.82
C THR A 92 1.71 11.89 -5.26
N TRP A 93 2.84 12.15 -4.58
CA TRP A 93 3.71 11.14 -3.98
C TRP A 93 3.60 11.18 -2.45
N ALA A 94 2.37 11.26 -1.93
CA ALA A 94 2.09 11.52 -0.52
C ALA A 94 2.87 10.62 0.46
N HIS A 95 3.11 9.34 0.12
CA HIS A 95 3.92 8.44 0.95
C HIS A 95 5.41 8.81 0.95
N THR A 96 5.99 9.08 -0.22
CA THR A 96 7.40 9.47 -0.36
C THR A 96 7.67 10.78 0.37
N GLU A 97 6.78 11.76 0.24
CA GLU A 97 6.87 13.03 0.93
C GLU A 97 6.69 12.88 2.45
N ALA A 98 5.70 12.10 2.90
CA ALA A 98 5.52 11.81 4.32
C ALA A 98 6.76 11.14 4.92
N ARG A 99 7.36 10.18 4.19
CA ARG A 99 8.61 9.51 4.59
C ARG A 99 9.75 10.49 4.77
N GLN A 100 9.88 11.48 3.88
CA GLN A 100 10.87 12.54 4.04
C GLN A 100 10.57 13.38 5.30
N LYS A 101 9.32 13.82 5.50
CA LYS A 101 8.91 14.62 6.67
C LYS A 101 9.15 13.92 8.00
N TRP A 102 8.89 12.62 8.09
CA TRP A 102 9.23 11.83 9.28
C TRP A 102 10.75 11.74 9.53
N GLY A 103 11.55 11.70 8.46
CA GLY A 103 13.00 11.82 8.54
C GLY A 103 13.47 13.19 9.05
N GLU A 104 12.84 14.27 8.57
CA GLU A 104 13.09 15.64 9.00
C GLU A 104 12.77 15.82 10.49
N ILE A 105 11.63 15.27 10.97
CA ILE A 105 11.27 15.25 12.40
C ILE A 105 12.31 14.48 13.21
N SER A 106 12.72 13.30 12.73
CA SER A 106 13.76 12.49 13.37
C SER A 106 15.07 13.26 13.52
N ASN A 107 15.50 13.97 12.48
CA ASN A 107 16.72 14.77 12.49
C ASN A 107 16.64 15.90 13.54
N SER A 108 15.54 16.66 13.56
CA SER A 108 15.31 17.71 14.57
C SER A 108 15.29 17.14 15.99
N ALA A 109 14.61 16.01 16.19
CA ALA A 109 14.54 15.34 17.49
C ALA A 109 15.94 14.90 17.98
N TYR A 110 16.79 14.41 17.08
CA TYR A 110 18.18 14.07 17.40
C TYR A 110 18.98 15.31 17.82
N ARG A 111 18.91 16.41 17.05
CA ARG A 111 19.60 17.68 17.40
C ARG A 111 19.18 18.21 18.75
N MET A 112 17.88 18.11 19.07
CA MET A 112 17.32 18.52 20.36
C MET A 112 17.48 17.49 21.49
N GLN A 113 18.19 16.37 21.25
CA GLN A 113 18.38 15.28 22.22
C GLN A 113 17.05 14.67 22.75
N LYS A 114 15.98 14.68 21.94
CA LYS A 114 14.69 14.04 22.24
C LYS A 114 14.71 12.58 21.77
N GLY A 115 15.41 11.72 22.52
CA GLY A 115 15.70 10.33 22.13
C GLY A 115 14.49 9.49 21.70
N HIS A 116 13.40 9.51 22.47
CA HIS A 116 12.18 8.75 22.13
C HIS A 116 11.51 9.25 20.83
N LEU A 117 11.52 10.56 20.59
CA LEU A 117 10.93 11.14 19.37
C LEU A 117 11.79 10.83 18.15
N TRP A 118 13.11 10.91 18.31
CA TRP A 118 14.06 10.51 17.27
C TRP A 118 13.85 9.06 16.85
N ASP A 119 13.89 8.13 17.81
CA ASP A 119 13.74 6.70 17.55
C ASP A 119 12.39 6.38 16.88
N LEU A 120 11.29 6.86 17.46
CA LEU A 120 9.96 6.56 16.94
C LEU A 120 9.72 7.17 15.55
N SER A 121 10.16 8.40 15.31
CA SER A 121 10.04 9.04 13.99
C SER A 121 10.90 8.32 12.94
N LYS A 122 12.07 7.83 13.33
CA LYS A 122 12.94 7.04 12.45
C LYS A 122 12.34 5.67 12.13
N ARG A 123 11.74 5.00 13.11
CA ARG A 123 11.00 3.75 12.93
C ARG A 123 9.81 3.94 11.98
N ILE A 124 9.02 5.02 12.14
CA ILE A 124 7.93 5.36 11.22
C ILE A 124 8.47 5.59 9.80
N GLN A 125 9.52 6.42 9.64
CA GLN A 125 10.17 6.65 8.35
C GLN A 125 10.55 5.34 7.64
N TYR A 126 11.24 4.44 8.35
CA TYR A 126 11.69 3.17 7.81
C TYR A 126 10.54 2.25 7.39
N VAL A 127 9.47 2.19 8.19
CA VAL A 127 8.33 1.32 7.88
C VAL A 127 7.49 1.87 6.72
N ILE A 128 7.50 3.18 6.44
CA ILE A 128 6.91 3.73 5.21
C ILE A 128 7.64 3.16 3.98
N ASP A 129 8.97 3.07 3.98
CA ASP A 129 9.72 2.43 2.88
C ASP A 129 9.35 0.94 2.78
N THR A 130 9.25 0.25 3.93
CA THR A 130 8.95 -1.19 3.99
C THR A 130 7.55 -1.52 3.46
N ILE A 131 6.54 -0.73 3.82
CA ILE A 131 5.16 -0.95 3.34
C ILE A 131 5.04 -0.65 1.83
N ASN A 132 5.70 0.42 1.33
CA ASN A 132 5.77 0.71 -0.11
C ASN A 132 6.39 -0.45 -0.89
N ASN A 133 7.51 -1.00 -0.41
CA ASN A 133 8.15 -2.15 -1.04
C ASN A 133 7.26 -3.40 -1.04
N SER A 134 6.56 -3.68 0.06
CA SER A 134 5.65 -4.83 0.11
C SER A 134 4.41 -4.67 -0.78
N PHE A 135 3.91 -3.44 -0.94
CA PHE A 135 2.81 -3.13 -1.87
C PHE A 135 3.27 -3.25 -3.34
N TYR A 136 4.48 -2.79 -3.65
CA TYR A 136 5.13 -3.00 -4.94
C TYR A 136 5.32 -4.49 -5.26
N ASP A 137 5.85 -5.26 -4.32
CA ASP A 137 5.99 -6.72 -4.49
C ASP A 137 4.65 -7.38 -4.81
N LEU A 138 3.59 -6.96 -4.11
CA LEU A 138 2.23 -7.46 -4.35
C LEU A 138 1.75 -7.13 -5.78
N SER A 139 1.93 -5.88 -6.24
CA SER A 139 1.54 -5.47 -7.59
C SER A 139 2.31 -6.25 -8.68
N ILE A 140 3.60 -6.54 -8.44
CA ILE A 140 4.43 -7.35 -9.33
C ILE A 140 3.91 -8.78 -9.45
N ILE A 141 3.53 -9.43 -8.34
CA ILE A 141 3.01 -10.80 -8.43
C ILE A 141 1.65 -10.82 -9.15
N TYR A 142 0.79 -9.83 -8.94
CA TYR A 142 -0.43 -9.66 -9.72
C TYR A 142 -0.15 -9.59 -11.23
N ARG A 143 0.82 -8.76 -11.62
CA ARG A 143 1.26 -8.64 -13.02
C ARG A 143 1.76 -9.96 -13.58
N LYS A 144 2.59 -10.69 -12.83
CA LYS A 144 3.12 -11.99 -13.26
C LYS A 144 2.00 -13.01 -13.50
N GLN A 145 1.02 -13.07 -12.59
CA GLN A 145 -0.12 -13.97 -12.75
C GLN A 145 -1.00 -13.60 -13.94
N LEU A 146 -1.36 -12.32 -14.08
CA LEU A 146 -2.16 -11.85 -15.22
C LEU A 146 -1.45 -12.16 -16.55
N ASN A 147 -0.15 -11.86 -16.66
CA ASN A 147 0.62 -12.16 -17.86
C ASN A 147 0.67 -13.66 -18.15
N ALA A 148 0.88 -14.51 -17.13
CA ALA A 148 0.88 -15.96 -17.31
C ALA A 148 -0.47 -16.48 -17.83
N LYS A 149 -1.58 -15.88 -17.39
CA LYS A 149 -2.93 -16.20 -17.87
C LYS A 149 -3.16 -15.75 -19.31
N VAL A 150 -2.70 -14.55 -19.68
CA VAL A 150 -2.79 -14.02 -21.05
C VAL A 150 -1.94 -14.83 -22.04
N ILE A 151 -0.71 -15.20 -21.67
CA ILE A 151 0.19 -15.98 -22.55
C ILE A 151 -0.41 -17.35 -22.91
N LYS A 152 -1.17 -17.96 -21.98
CA LYS A 152 -1.89 -19.22 -22.24
C LYS A 152 -3.08 -19.07 -23.19
N ASN A 153 -3.46 -17.84 -23.53
CA ASN A 153 -4.57 -17.48 -24.42
C ASN A 153 -5.92 -18.11 -24.02
N ASP A 154 -6.14 -18.30 -22.71
CA ASP A 154 -7.39 -18.82 -22.12
C ASP A 154 -8.04 -17.70 -21.30
N LEU A 155 -8.65 -16.74 -22.00
CA LEU A 155 -9.20 -15.51 -21.42
C LEU A 155 -10.73 -15.52 -21.44
N LYS A 156 -11.32 -16.24 -20.48
CA LYS A 156 -12.77 -16.23 -20.25
C LYS A 156 -13.12 -15.39 -19.02
N ILE A 157 -13.85 -14.30 -19.21
CA ILE A 157 -14.28 -13.44 -18.09
C ILE A 157 -15.16 -14.23 -17.11
N GLY A 158 -14.96 -13.99 -15.81
CA GLY A 158 -15.58 -14.72 -14.71
C GLY A 158 -14.97 -16.10 -14.44
N GLN A 159 -14.01 -16.55 -15.27
CA GLN A 159 -13.35 -17.82 -15.04
C GLN A 159 -12.55 -17.79 -13.74
N LYS A 160 -12.89 -18.74 -12.86
CA LYS A 160 -12.11 -19.07 -11.67
C LYS A 160 -10.90 -19.91 -12.07
N PHE A 161 -9.72 -19.54 -11.60
CA PHE A 161 -8.49 -20.27 -11.90
C PHE A 161 -7.49 -20.18 -10.73
N GLU A 162 -6.48 -21.03 -10.82
CA GLU A 162 -5.33 -21.05 -9.91
C GLU A 162 -4.09 -21.45 -10.71
N ASP A 163 -2.96 -20.93 -10.30
CA ASP A 163 -1.63 -21.31 -10.78
C ASP A 163 -0.58 -21.08 -9.68
N ALA A 164 0.69 -21.31 -9.99
CA ALA A 164 1.79 -21.13 -9.04
C ALA A 164 1.94 -19.70 -8.48
N PHE A 165 1.34 -18.69 -9.12
CA PHE A 165 1.35 -17.32 -8.59
C PHE A 165 0.23 -17.07 -7.58
N SER A 166 -0.82 -17.91 -7.56
CA SER A 166 -1.97 -17.72 -6.67
C SER A 166 -1.54 -17.73 -5.20
N SER A 167 -0.77 -18.74 -4.78
CA SER A 167 -0.20 -18.79 -3.42
C SER A 167 0.73 -17.61 -3.14
N LEU A 168 1.58 -17.23 -4.10
CA LEU A 168 2.51 -16.12 -3.94
C LEU A 168 1.80 -14.77 -3.73
N ILE A 169 0.65 -14.53 -4.37
CA ILE A 169 -0.14 -13.31 -4.13
C ILE A 169 -0.52 -13.21 -2.65
N TYR A 170 -1.03 -14.31 -2.11
CA TYR A 170 -1.48 -14.41 -0.74
C TYR A 170 -0.32 -14.28 0.27
N ASP A 171 0.84 -14.87 -0.04
CA ASP A 171 2.06 -14.68 0.76
C ASP A 171 2.52 -13.22 0.78
N LYS A 172 2.52 -12.54 -0.37
CA LYS A 172 2.86 -11.11 -0.47
C LYS A 172 1.84 -10.23 0.25
N PHE A 173 0.56 -10.58 0.20
CA PHE A 173 -0.48 -9.89 0.96
C PHE A 173 -0.28 -10.04 2.47
N GLN A 174 0.12 -11.22 2.95
CA GLN A 174 0.45 -11.43 4.36
C GLN A 174 1.62 -10.56 4.82
N ILE A 175 2.69 -10.47 4.02
CA ILE A 175 3.83 -9.58 4.27
C ILE A 175 3.39 -8.11 4.31
N PHE A 176 2.55 -7.69 3.36
CA PHE A 176 1.98 -6.36 3.35
C PHE A 176 1.19 -6.04 4.63
N LEU A 177 0.27 -6.92 5.06
CA LEU A 177 -0.51 -6.74 6.29
C LEU A 177 0.38 -6.63 7.53
N PHE A 178 1.46 -7.41 7.59
CA PHE A 178 2.42 -7.37 8.68
C PHE A 178 3.08 -5.99 8.77
N ASN A 179 3.64 -5.50 7.67
CA ASN A 179 4.27 -4.17 7.60
C ASN A 179 3.27 -3.04 7.90
N ALA A 180 2.06 -3.14 7.37
CA ALA A 180 0.97 -2.21 7.64
C ALA A 180 0.62 -2.13 9.14
N CYS A 181 0.56 -3.27 9.84
CA CYS A 181 0.27 -3.29 11.26
C CYS A 181 1.42 -2.75 12.12
N ILE A 182 2.68 -2.95 11.72
CA ILE A 182 3.83 -2.31 12.37
C ILE A 182 3.70 -0.79 12.26
N LEU A 183 3.40 -0.27 11.07
CA LEU A 183 3.23 1.17 10.85
C LEU A 183 2.12 1.73 11.74
N ARG A 184 0.96 1.05 11.78
CA ARG A 184 -0.15 1.38 12.67
C ARG A 184 0.32 1.48 14.12
N ASP A 185 1.02 0.48 14.63
CA ASP A 185 1.39 0.42 16.05
C ASP A 185 2.42 1.50 16.41
N TYR A 186 3.33 1.86 15.50
CA TYR A 186 4.23 3.01 15.70
C TYR A 186 3.49 4.36 15.65
N ILE A 187 2.53 4.54 14.75
CA ILE A 187 1.69 5.75 14.74
C ILE A 187 0.84 5.82 16.01
N ALA A 188 0.30 4.69 16.48
CA ALA A 188 -0.47 4.64 17.71
C ALA A 188 0.39 4.99 18.94
N GLU A 189 1.62 4.45 19.02
CA GLU A 189 2.62 4.84 20.02
C GLU A 189 2.89 6.36 19.96
N TYR A 190 3.03 6.92 18.75
CA TYR A 190 3.26 8.34 18.56
C TYR A 190 2.09 9.20 19.06
N VAL A 191 0.86 8.82 18.68
CA VAL A 191 -0.36 9.49 19.13
C VAL A 191 -0.47 9.45 20.64
N PHE A 192 -0.20 8.30 21.27
CA PHE A 192 -0.22 8.20 22.72
C PHE A 192 0.80 9.13 23.37
N HIS A 193 2.04 9.19 22.89
CA HIS A 193 3.09 9.97 23.55
C HIS A 193 2.98 11.47 23.29
N TYR A 194 2.63 11.88 22.07
CA TYR A 194 2.77 13.27 21.63
C TYR A 194 1.46 14.01 21.37
N ILE A 195 0.34 13.30 21.22
CA ILE A 195 -0.94 13.91 20.83
C ILE A 195 -1.96 13.81 21.96
N VAL A 196 -2.08 12.64 22.61
CA VAL A 196 -2.94 12.50 23.79
C VAL A 196 -2.46 13.47 24.88
N PRO A 197 -3.34 14.27 25.50
CA PRO A 197 -2.94 15.20 26.57
C PRO A 197 -2.37 14.46 27.79
N ASN A 198 -1.31 15.03 28.40
CA ASN A 198 -0.60 14.36 29.51
C ASN A 198 -1.42 14.29 30.80
N ASP A 199 -2.30 15.25 31.04
CA ASP A 199 -3.18 15.34 32.21
C ASP A 199 -4.20 14.18 32.28
N ILE A 200 -4.50 13.54 31.14
CA ILE A 200 -5.42 12.40 31.08
C ILE A 200 -4.72 11.04 30.99
N LYS A 201 -3.39 11.00 30.82
CA LYS A 201 -2.65 9.73 30.70
C LYS A 201 -2.51 9.05 32.05
N THR A 202 -2.93 7.79 32.10
CA THR A 202 -2.79 6.95 33.31
C THR A 202 -1.64 5.95 33.19
N ASP A 203 -1.25 5.62 31.95
CA ASP A 203 -0.14 4.71 31.67
C ASP A 203 1.13 5.52 31.30
N LYS A 204 2.31 4.93 31.51
CA LYS A 204 3.59 5.52 31.07
C LYS A 204 3.91 5.23 29.60
N HIS A 205 3.34 4.17 29.04
CA HIS A 205 3.61 3.72 27.68
C HIS A 205 2.41 2.94 27.13
N MET A 206 2.12 3.14 25.84
CA MET A 206 1.11 2.38 25.12
C MET A 206 1.39 2.45 23.61
N ASN A 207 1.31 1.30 22.94
CA ASN A 207 1.55 1.16 21.49
C ASN A 207 0.42 0.43 20.76
N THR A 208 -0.60 -0.04 21.49
CA THR A 208 -1.70 -0.82 20.90
C THR A 208 -2.87 0.09 20.58
N THR A 209 -3.22 0.20 19.29
CA THR A 209 -4.31 1.05 18.79
C THR A 209 -5.63 0.83 19.54
N SER A 210 -6.04 -0.44 19.72
CA SER A 210 -7.31 -0.77 20.39
C SER A 210 -7.33 -0.36 21.87
N ARG A 211 -6.21 -0.47 22.58
CA ARG A 211 -6.09 -0.06 23.99
C ARG A 211 -6.12 1.46 24.10
N ILE A 212 -5.45 2.16 23.19
CA ILE A 212 -5.45 3.63 23.12
C ILE A 212 -6.87 4.14 22.86
N TYR A 213 -7.57 3.56 21.88
CA TYR A 213 -8.95 3.91 21.58
C TYR A 213 -9.87 3.74 22.80
N LYS A 214 -9.88 2.55 23.43
CA LYS A 214 -10.74 2.25 24.57
C LYS A 214 -10.50 3.17 25.76
N LYS A 215 -9.23 3.43 26.10
CA LYS A 215 -8.90 4.27 27.27
C LYS A 215 -9.07 5.76 27.01
N TYR A 216 -8.68 6.25 25.83
CA TYR A 216 -8.49 7.69 25.61
C TYR A 216 -9.44 8.31 24.59
N TYR A 217 -10.18 7.54 23.80
CA TYR A 217 -11.04 8.08 22.74
C TYR A 217 -12.50 7.64 22.82
N GLU A 218 -12.79 6.37 23.16
CA GLU A 218 -14.13 5.77 23.08
C GLU A 218 -15.19 6.63 23.77
N LYS A 219 -14.99 6.94 25.06
CA LYS A 219 -15.94 7.71 25.89
C LYS A 219 -15.64 9.20 25.96
N ARG A 220 -14.45 9.64 25.51
CA ARG A 220 -14.02 11.04 25.59
C ARG A 220 -14.68 11.85 24.47
N THR A 221 -15.24 13.01 24.82
CA THR A 221 -15.60 14.04 23.84
C THR A 221 -14.33 14.71 23.36
N VAL A 222 -14.11 14.69 22.05
CA VAL A 222 -12.91 15.23 21.40
C VAL A 222 -13.27 16.42 20.53
N THR A 223 -12.45 17.47 20.60
CA THR A 223 -12.74 18.75 19.94
C THR A 223 -11.89 18.98 18.70
N SER A 224 -10.61 18.59 18.73
CA SER A 224 -9.69 18.76 17.60
C SER A 224 -10.11 17.91 16.40
N GLU A 225 -9.83 18.39 15.18
CA GLU A 225 -10.14 17.66 13.95
C GLU A 225 -9.38 16.33 13.89
N PHE A 226 -8.10 16.32 14.30
CA PHE A 226 -7.31 15.11 14.36
C PHE A 226 -7.90 14.10 15.36
N ASP A 227 -8.26 14.51 16.58
CA ASP A 227 -8.78 13.57 17.57
C ASP A 227 -10.11 12.95 17.09
N LYS A 228 -10.97 13.72 16.41
CA LYS A 228 -12.22 13.22 15.81
C LYS A 228 -11.91 12.20 14.72
N TYR A 229 -10.99 12.53 13.80
CA TYR A 229 -10.53 11.63 12.75
C TYR A 229 -9.92 10.35 13.32
N PHE A 230 -9.00 10.47 14.29
CA PHE A 230 -8.33 9.34 14.91
C PHE A 230 -9.32 8.43 15.68
N LYS A 231 -10.30 9.03 16.38
CA LYS A 231 -11.38 8.29 17.05
C LYS A 231 -12.18 7.46 16.05
N ASP A 232 -12.56 8.05 14.91
CA ASP A 232 -13.34 7.39 13.87
C ASP A 232 -12.60 6.20 13.26
N ILE A 233 -11.34 6.40 12.82
CA ILE A 233 -10.58 5.34 12.16
C ILE A 233 -10.18 4.18 13.10
N CYS A 234 -10.14 4.43 14.42
CA CYS A 234 -9.86 3.41 15.44
C CYS A 234 -11.12 2.72 15.98
N SER A 235 -12.30 3.25 15.68
CA SER A 235 -13.58 2.69 16.14
C SER A 235 -13.79 1.27 15.59
N PRO A 236 -14.76 0.49 16.12
CA PRO A 236 -15.08 -0.83 15.57
C PRO A 236 -15.40 -0.83 14.07
N THR A 237 -15.95 0.27 13.55
CA THR A 237 -16.23 0.44 12.12
C THR A 237 -15.07 1.06 11.33
N GLY A 238 -14.00 1.46 12.02
CA GLY A 238 -12.86 2.16 11.45
C GLY A 238 -11.86 1.23 10.74
N TRP A 239 -11.14 1.79 9.76
CA TRP A 239 -10.22 1.00 8.92
C TRP A 239 -9.00 0.45 9.70
N LEU A 240 -8.54 1.12 10.77
CA LEU A 240 -7.45 0.59 11.60
C LEU A 240 -7.88 -0.64 12.39
N HIS A 241 -9.15 -0.68 12.80
CA HIS A 241 -9.73 -1.86 13.41
C HIS A 241 -9.80 -3.00 12.39
N LYS A 242 -10.40 -2.75 11.22
CA LYS A 242 -10.50 -3.72 10.12
C LYS A 242 -9.13 -4.29 9.71
N LEU A 243 -8.10 -3.45 9.62
CA LEU A 243 -6.72 -3.85 9.35
C LEU A 243 -6.19 -4.85 10.40
N GLY A 244 -6.42 -4.57 11.68
CA GLY A 244 -6.05 -5.49 12.76
C GLY A 244 -6.79 -6.83 12.70
N VAL A 245 -8.06 -6.81 12.32
CA VAL A 245 -8.87 -8.03 12.14
C VAL A 245 -8.35 -8.86 10.97
N TYR A 246 -8.02 -8.26 9.82
CA TYR A 246 -7.42 -8.98 8.71
C TYR A 246 -6.06 -9.57 9.04
N ARG A 247 -5.18 -8.82 9.73
CA ARG A 247 -3.92 -9.37 10.23
C ARG A 247 -4.18 -10.61 11.07
N ASP A 248 -5.09 -10.53 12.04
CA ASP A 248 -5.34 -11.68 12.92
C ASP A 248 -5.93 -12.86 12.15
N LEU A 249 -6.83 -12.60 11.19
CA LEU A 249 -7.45 -13.62 10.34
C LEU A 249 -6.40 -14.35 9.48
N VAL A 250 -5.53 -13.60 8.80
CA VAL A 250 -4.54 -14.15 7.86
C VAL A 250 -3.33 -14.75 8.60
N MET A 251 -2.89 -14.13 9.70
CA MET A 251 -1.70 -14.58 10.45
C MET A 251 -1.98 -15.72 11.43
N HIS A 252 -3.18 -15.77 12.01
CA HIS A 252 -3.46 -16.67 13.14
C HIS A 252 -4.58 -17.67 12.87
N ALA A 253 -5.48 -17.40 11.93
CA ALA A 253 -6.72 -18.16 11.85
C ALA A 253 -6.83 -19.04 10.60
N CYS A 254 -6.41 -18.61 9.41
CA CYS A 254 -6.64 -19.36 8.17
C CYS A 254 -5.39 -19.41 7.26
N PRO A 255 -4.68 -20.55 7.15
CA PRO A 255 -3.85 -20.79 5.98
C PRO A 255 -4.71 -20.64 4.72
N LEU A 256 -4.13 -19.99 3.70
CA LEU A 256 -4.84 -19.51 2.50
C LEU A 256 -5.20 -20.65 1.52
N SER A 257 -4.93 -21.89 1.93
CA SER A 257 -5.42 -23.15 1.36
C SER A 257 -5.68 -24.15 2.49
N MET A 258 -6.75 -24.94 2.37
CA MET A 258 -7.06 -26.03 3.29
C MET A 258 -7.38 -27.30 2.48
N PRO A 259 -7.29 -28.50 3.09
CA PRO A 259 -7.80 -29.72 2.46
C PRO A 259 -9.26 -29.48 2.02
N ASN A 260 -9.54 -29.70 0.74
CA ASN A 260 -10.87 -29.59 0.09
C ASN A 260 -11.43 -28.19 -0.23
N LYS A 261 -10.85 -27.07 0.24
CA LYS A 261 -11.29 -25.72 -0.15
C LYS A 261 -10.15 -24.71 -0.31
N LYS A 262 -10.33 -23.79 -1.25
CA LYS A 262 -9.38 -22.73 -1.61
C LYS A 262 -10.10 -21.48 -2.14
N ALA A 263 -9.44 -20.34 -2.06
CA ALA A 263 -9.89 -19.11 -2.67
C ALA A 263 -9.43 -19.07 -4.13
N TRP A 264 -10.35 -18.84 -5.07
CA TRP A 264 -10.04 -18.85 -6.50
C TRP A 264 -9.80 -17.45 -7.02
N VAL A 265 -8.71 -17.27 -7.77
CA VAL A 265 -8.50 -16.05 -8.54
C VAL A 265 -9.52 -16.03 -9.67
N ARG A 266 -10.06 -14.84 -9.98
CA ARG A 266 -11.00 -14.64 -11.08
C ARG A 266 -10.38 -13.78 -12.16
N LEU A 267 -10.59 -14.15 -13.41
CA LEU A 267 -10.33 -13.27 -14.54
C LEU A 267 -11.51 -12.31 -14.70
N ASP A 268 -11.21 -11.03 -14.78
CA ASP A 268 -12.19 -9.97 -15.02
C ASP A 268 -11.64 -8.99 -16.08
N SER A 269 -12.41 -7.95 -16.40
CA SER A 269 -12.04 -6.96 -17.40
C SER A 269 -12.27 -5.54 -16.91
N ILE A 270 -11.50 -4.63 -17.49
CA ILE A 270 -11.69 -3.19 -17.37
C ILE A 270 -12.18 -2.70 -18.72
N ASN A 271 -13.32 -2.00 -18.74
CA ASN A 271 -13.81 -1.35 -19.93
C ASN A 271 -12.92 -0.17 -20.28
N LEU A 272 -12.33 -0.21 -21.47
CA LEU A 272 -11.61 0.90 -22.07
C LEU A 272 -12.56 1.74 -22.95
N ILE A 273 -12.10 2.93 -23.33
CA ILE A 273 -12.81 3.74 -24.34
C ILE A 273 -12.90 2.95 -25.66
N GLY A 274 -14.06 3.02 -26.33
CA GLY A 274 -14.26 2.39 -27.64
C GLY A 274 -14.63 0.90 -27.60
N SER A 275 -15.31 0.44 -26.54
CA SER A 275 -15.78 -0.95 -26.37
C SER A 275 -14.68 -2.01 -26.29
N GLN A 276 -13.43 -1.59 -26.11
CA GLN A 276 -12.29 -2.47 -25.84
C GLN A 276 -12.26 -2.85 -24.36
N GLN A 277 -11.68 -4.02 -24.06
CA GLN A 277 -11.56 -4.51 -22.68
C GLN A 277 -10.13 -4.93 -22.40
N ALA A 278 -9.54 -4.39 -21.32
CA ALA A 278 -8.26 -4.86 -20.80
C ALA A 278 -8.52 -5.97 -19.77
N PRO A 279 -7.79 -7.10 -19.82
CA PRO A 279 -7.92 -8.13 -18.80
C PRO A 279 -7.34 -7.64 -17.47
N ARG A 280 -7.94 -8.10 -16.37
CA ARG A 280 -7.41 -7.95 -15.01
C ARG A 280 -7.68 -9.23 -14.22
N ILE A 281 -6.99 -9.40 -13.10
CA ILE A 281 -7.29 -10.46 -12.15
C ILE A 281 -7.86 -9.88 -10.85
N ILE A 282 -8.67 -10.70 -10.17
CA ILE A 282 -9.18 -10.45 -8.82
C ILE A 282 -8.73 -11.62 -7.95
N ALA A 283 -7.93 -11.35 -6.91
CA ALA A 283 -7.59 -12.33 -5.89
C ALA A 283 -8.41 -12.02 -4.62
N PRO A 284 -9.42 -12.83 -4.30
CA PRO A 284 -10.43 -12.42 -3.34
C PRO A 284 -10.05 -12.71 -1.88
N ILE A 285 -10.45 -11.80 -1.01
CA ILE A 285 -10.50 -11.99 0.45
C ILE A 285 -11.91 -11.66 0.96
N PRO A 286 -12.33 -12.17 2.13
CA PRO A 286 -13.66 -11.89 2.66
C PRO A 286 -13.82 -10.41 3.02
N ARG A 287 -14.85 -9.75 2.49
CA ARG A 287 -15.10 -8.31 2.70
C ARG A 287 -15.26 -7.90 4.17
N ASN A 288 -15.82 -8.81 4.98
CA ASN A 288 -16.14 -8.62 6.40
C ASN A 288 -15.34 -9.62 7.26
N PRO A 289 -14.08 -9.31 7.63
CA PRO A 289 -13.20 -10.25 8.32
C PRO A 289 -13.61 -10.51 9.78
N GLU A 290 -14.38 -9.61 10.41
CA GLU A 290 -14.82 -9.73 11.81
C GLU A 290 -15.77 -10.90 12.06
N LEU A 291 -16.70 -11.11 11.13
CA LEU A 291 -17.64 -12.23 11.17
C LEU A 291 -16.89 -13.57 11.22
N ILE A 292 -15.71 -13.64 10.60
CA ILE A 292 -14.89 -14.85 10.57
C ILE A 292 -14.03 -14.96 11.83
N LYS A 293 -13.54 -13.84 12.37
CA LYS A 293 -12.72 -13.80 13.59
C LYS A 293 -13.49 -14.23 14.84
N LEU A 294 -14.72 -13.73 15.02
CA LEU A 294 -15.56 -14.04 16.19
C LEU A 294 -15.87 -15.54 16.27
N GLU A 295 -16.09 -16.19 15.13
CA GLU A 295 -16.48 -17.59 15.04
C GLU A 295 -15.29 -18.55 15.25
N ARG A 296 -14.05 -18.11 14.97
CA ARG A 296 -12.82 -18.93 15.14
C ARG A 296 -12.18 -18.83 16.51
N ASN A 297 -12.44 -17.75 17.26
CA ASN A 297 -11.96 -17.61 18.63
C ASN A 297 -12.83 -18.38 19.65
N ASN A 298 -13.99 -18.90 19.25
CA ASN A 298 -14.85 -19.73 20.09
C ASN A 298 -14.47 -21.21 19.92
N TYR A 299 -13.97 -21.82 21.00
CA TYR A 299 -13.55 -23.23 21.04
C TYR A 299 -14.68 -24.23 20.70
N GLU A 300 -15.94 -23.80 20.81
CA GLU A 300 -17.14 -24.59 20.51
C GLU A 300 -17.22 -25.04 19.04
N PHE A 301 -16.60 -24.30 18.12
CA PHE A 301 -16.65 -24.61 16.69
C PHE A 301 -15.56 -25.59 16.22
N PHE A 302 -14.66 -26.04 17.10
CA PHE A 302 -13.69 -27.09 16.77
C PHE A 302 -14.33 -28.47 16.55
N GLN A 303 -15.61 -28.64 16.90
CA GLN A 303 -16.35 -29.88 16.64
C GLN A 303 -16.84 -30.00 15.18
N ASP A 304 -16.90 -28.89 14.42
CA ASP A 304 -17.32 -28.86 13.02
C ASP A 304 -16.32 -28.05 12.16
N PHE A 305 -15.19 -28.69 11.88
CA PHE A 305 -14.09 -28.11 11.10
C PHE A 305 -14.54 -27.70 9.69
N THR A 306 -15.39 -28.50 9.04
CA THR A 306 -15.89 -28.25 7.69
C THR A 306 -16.62 -26.91 7.62
N LYS A 307 -17.49 -26.60 8.58
CA LYS A 307 -18.23 -25.34 8.60
C LYS A 307 -17.33 -24.10 8.71
N GLN A 308 -16.24 -24.16 9.48
CA GLN A 308 -15.28 -23.05 9.60
C GLN A 308 -14.46 -22.82 8.33
N VAL A 309 -14.06 -23.91 7.66
CA VAL A 309 -13.36 -23.87 6.36
C VAL A 309 -14.28 -23.30 5.29
N ASP A 310 -15.52 -23.79 5.25
CA ASP A 310 -16.54 -23.41 4.29
C ASP A 310 -16.81 -21.90 4.33
N GLN A 311 -16.96 -21.31 5.50
CA GLN A 311 -17.32 -19.90 5.62
C GLN A 311 -16.27 -18.93 5.06
N PHE A 312 -14.97 -19.17 5.28
CA PHE A 312 -13.93 -18.29 4.71
C PHE A 312 -13.89 -18.42 3.19
N PHE A 313 -13.77 -19.65 2.69
CA PHE A 313 -13.60 -19.87 1.26
C PHE A 313 -14.88 -19.59 0.47
N ASP A 314 -16.06 -19.87 1.01
CA ASP A 314 -17.33 -19.56 0.35
C ASP A 314 -17.55 -18.05 0.26
N ARG A 315 -17.22 -17.29 1.31
CA ARG A 315 -17.30 -15.82 1.27
C ARG A 315 -16.24 -15.20 0.35
N SER A 316 -15.02 -15.72 0.34
CA SER A 316 -14.00 -15.28 -0.61
C SER A 316 -14.38 -15.61 -2.06
N ASN A 317 -15.03 -16.74 -2.30
CA ASN A 317 -15.41 -17.17 -3.65
C ASN A 317 -16.75 -16.58 -4.14
N ASP A 318 -17.47 -15.89 -3.25
CA ASP A 318 -18.71 -15.14 -3.50
C ASP A 318 -18.36 -13.68 -3.84
N GLU A 319 -18.83 -13.20 -4.99
CA GLU A 319 -18.43 -11.89 -5.53
C GLU A 319 -18.97 -10.73 -4.70
N ASP A 320 -20.16 -10.87 -4.10
CA ASP A 320 -20.79 -9.83 -3.28
C ASP A 320 -20.17 -9.78 -1.87
N LYS A 321 -19.63 -10.91 -1.41
CA LYS A 321 -19.04 -11.06 -0.07
C LYS A 321 -17.52 -10.96 -0.06
N SER A 322 -16.88 -10.76 -1.20
CA SER A 322 -15.43 -10.62 -1.33
C SER A 322 -15.01 -9.20 -1.73
N ILE A 323 -13.73 -8.94 -1.59
CA ILE A 323 -13.01 -7.78 -2.11
C ILE A 323 -11.68 -8.25 -2.70
N ASP A 324 -11.18 -7.58 -3.73
CA ASP A 324 -9.85 -7.84 -4.25
C ASP A 324 -8.79 -7.41 -3.23
N LEU A 325 -7.80 -8.26 -2.97
CA LEU A 325 -6.81 -7.97 -1.94
C LEU A 325 -5.84 -6.84 -2.34
N LEU A 326 -5.57 -6.62 -3.63
CA LEU A 326 -4.77 -5.49 -4.10
C LEU A 326 -5.57 -4.19 -4.01
N GLU A 327 -6.88 -4.23 -4.30
CA GLU A 327 -7.80 -3.12 -4.06
C GLU A 327 -7.87 -2.74 -2.57
N TYR A 328 -8.03 -3.72 -1.68
CA TYR A 328 -8.01 -3.49 -0.24
C TYR A 328 -6.65 -2.94 0.23
N SER A 329 -5.54 -3.49 -0.28
CA SER A 329 -4.20 -3.00 0.05
C SER A 329 -3.99 -1.56 -0.42
N LEU A 330 -4.51 -1.21 -1.59
CA LEU A 330 -4.51 0.16 -2.10
C LEU A 330 -5.29 1.10 -1.18
N GLU A 331 -6.49 0.72 -0.73
CA GLU A 331 -7.28 1.49 0.24
C GLU A 331 -6.50 1.73 1.53
N VAL A 332 -5.84 0.69 2.07
CA VAL A 332 -4.98 0.79 3.25
C VAL A 332 -3.81 1.76 3.01
N MET A 333 -3.14 1.69 1.86
CA MET A 333 -2.07 2.61 1.51
C MET A 333 -2.55 4.06 1.44
N GLN A 334 -3.71 4.33 0.82
CA GLN A 334 -4.31 5.67 0.74
C GLN A 334 -4.67 6.20 2.14
N ASN A 335 -5.28 5.37 2.96
CA ASN A 335 -5.60 5.71 4.35
C ASN A 335 -4.34 6.02 5.18
N PHE A 336 -3.24 5.30 4.96
CA PHE A 336 -1.96 5.62 5.58
C PHE A 336 -1.38 6.94 5.09
N SER A 337 -1.49 7.29 3.80
CA SER A 337 -1.07 8.62 3.32
C SER A 337 -1.73 9.71 4.16
N LYS A 338 -3.06 9.65 4.28
CA LYS A 338 -3.82 10.59 5.09
C LYS A 338 -3.36 10.59 6.55
N LEU A 339 -3.33 9.43 7.20
CA LEU A 339 -2.97 9.34 8.62
C LEU A 339 -1.56 9.89 8.91
N LEU A 340 -0.57 9.57 8.06
CA LEU A 340 0.79 10.06 8.21
C LEU A 340 0.83 11.60 8.11
N TRP A 341 0.19 12.17 7.09
CA TRP A 341 0.14 13.61 6.89
C TRP A 341 -0.59 14.35 8.00
N GLU A 342 -1.71 13.82 8.48
CA GLU A 342 -2.44 14.41 9.62
C GLU A 342 -1.65 14.33 10.93
N THR A 343 -0.73 13.37 11.06
CA THR A 343 0.09 13.20 12.26
C THR A 343 1.36 14.07 12.25
N ILE A 344 1.97 14.29 11.08
CA ILE A 344 3.22 15.07 10.93
C ILE A 344 3.11 16.47 11.55
N TYR A 345 2.01 17.17 11.31
CA TYR A 345 1.81 18.55 11.79
C TYR A 345 1.58 18.67 13.30
N LEU A 346 1.36 17.55 13.98
CA LEU A 346 1.19 17.49 15.43
C LEU A 346 2.51 17.22 16.16
N SER A 347 3.62 17.19 15.42
CA SER A 347 4.94 16.98 16.01
C SER A 347 5.33 18.10 16.97
N PRO A 348 5.87 17.77 18.16
CA PRO A 348 6.35 18.76 19.12
C PRO A 348 7.68 19.41 18.70
N VAL A 349 8.18 19.09 17.51
CA VAL A 349 9.34 19.72 16.86
C VAL A 349 9.05 19.92 15.39
N GLN A 350 9.51 21.03 14.83
CA GLN A 350 9.50 21.25 13.39
C GLN A 350 10.58 20.37 12.74
N GLY A 351 10.23 19.67 11.66
CA GLY A 351 11.19 18.88 10.90
C GLY A 351 12.21 19.75 10.17
N GLU A 352 13.47 19.33 10.18
CA GLU A 352 14.57 19.98 9.48
C GLU A 352 15.23 19.04 8.49
N ILE A 353 15.44 19.52 7.26
CA ILE A 353 16.20 18.81 6.24
C ILE A 353 17.63 18.56 6.76
N VAL A 354 18.15 17.36 6.49
CA VAL A 354 19.54 17.03 6.79
C VAL A 354 20.43 17.89 5.88
N ALA A 355 21.10 18.88 6.45
CA ALA A 355 22.10 19.66 5.75
C ALA A 355 23.42 18.86 5.70
N PHE A 356 23.82 18.43 4.51
CA PHE A 356 25.16 17.92 4.27
C PHE A 356 26.18 19.05 4.44
N GLY A 357 27.14 18.87 5.33
CA GLY A 357 28.24 19.79 5.56
C GLY A 357 29.60 19.08 5.68
N PRO A 358 30.70 19.83 5.90
CA PRO A 358 32.05 19.28 5.98
C PRO A 358 32.21 18.15 7.00
N HIS A 359 31.45 18.19 8.09
CA HIS A 359 31.43 17.16 9.14
C HIS A 359 30.81 15.82 8.70
N ASN A 360 30.12 15.76 7.55
CA ASN A 360 29.57 14.53 6.98
C ASN A 360 30.51 13.89 5.95
N ILE A 361 31.64 14.53 5.64
CA ILE A 361 32.62 14.05 4.66
C ILE A 361 33.64 13.18 5.39
N ILE A 362 33.74 11.91 5.01
CA ILE A 362 34.76 10.99 5.52
C ILE A 362 35.93 10.97 4.53
N GLY A 363 37.07 11.54 4.92
CA GLY A 363 38.31 11.62 4.13
C GLY A 363 38.60 13.00 3.53
N ASP A 364 39.83 13.18 3.01
CA ASP A 364 40.26 14.43 2.38
C ASP A 364 39.69 14.55 0.96
N ILE A 365 38.86 15.56 0.70
CA ILE A 365 38.42 15.89 -0.66
C ILE A 365 39.56 16.62 -1.37
N LYS A 366 40.27 15.93 -2.26
CA LYS A 366 41.14 16.58 -3.25
C LYS A 366 40.32 16.94 -4.48
N ILE A 367 39.96 18.22 -4.61
CA ILE A 367 39.40 18.76 -5.84
C ILE A 367 40.55 18.92 -6.84
N THR A 368 40.70 17.98 -7.77
CA THR A 368 41.57 18.16 -8.93
C THR A 368 40.82 18.91 -10.01
N ARG A 369 41.28 20.13 -10.33
CA ARG A 369 40.89 20.81 -11.57
C ARG A 369 41.46 20.02 -12.74
N LYS A 370 40.62 19.70 -13.73
CA LYS A 370 41.10 19.32 -15.07
C LYS A 370 41.59 20.56 -15.80
#